data_AF-A0A0G1XK05-F1
#
_entry.id   AF-A0A0G1XK05-F1
#
_cell.length_a   1.000
_cell.length_b   1.000
_cell.length_c   1.000
_cell.angle_alpha   90.00
_cell.angle_beta   90.00
_cell.angle_gamma   90.00
#
_symmetry.space_group_name_H-M   'P 1'
#
loop_
_entity.id
_entity.type
_entity.pdbx_description
1 polymer ?
#
loop_
_entity_poly.entity_id
_entity_poly.type
_entity_poly.pdbx_seq_one_letter_code
_entity_poly.pdbx_strand_id
1 'polypeptide(L)'
;KPWYGWGGAMGPGQFIPSTWQLYKERIAASTGQTPPNPWDPRTATFAASILMMDNGADQQTRATERLAALRYLAGWKNATKSAYSFYGDDVMELADQFQQQIDVLGG
;
A
#
# COMPACT_ATOMS: atom_id res chain seq x y z
N LYS A 1 10.07 16.33 -5.17
CA LYS A 1 9.72 16.06 -6.60
C LYS A 1 8.21 15.96 -6.70
N PRO A 2 7.52 16.72 -7.57
CA PRO A 2 6.06 16.59 -7.69
C PRO A 2 5.73 15.27 -8.37
N TRP A 3 4.99 14.39 -7.69
CA TRP A 3 4.41 13.18 -8.28
C TRP A 3 2.92 13.46 -8.49
N TYR A 4 2.53 13.71 -9.73
CA TYR A 4 1.13 13.70 -10.13
C TYR A 4 0.74 12.23 -10.22
N GLY A 5 -0.16 11.77 -9.35
CA GLY A 5 -0.60 10.37 -9.35
C GLY A 5 -1.18 9.91 -10.68
N TRP A 6 -1.62 8.66 -10.76
CA TRP A 6 -2.01 8.00 -12.01
C TRP A 6 -3.23 8.60 -12.76
N GLY A 7 -3.83 9.70 -12.26
CA GLY A 7 -5.06 10.29 -12.80
C GLY A 7 -6.26 9.38 -12.57
N GLY A 8 -7.24 9.80 -11.77
CA GLY A 8 -8.42 8.98 -11.46
C GLY A 8 -8.22 7.92 -10.36
N ALA A 9 -7.08 7.94 -9.67
CA ALA A 9 -6.87 7.18 -8.43
C ALA A 9 -7.75 7.73 -7.30
N MET A 10 -8.29 6.84 -6.46
CA MET A 10 -9.29 7.16 -5.44
C MET A 10 -8.67 7.23 -4.05
N GLY A 11 -9.01 8.29 -3.31
CA GLY A 11 -8.67 8.44 -1.91
C GLY A 11 -7.17 8.60 -1.60
N PRO A 12 -6.82 8.70 -0.31
CA PRO A 12 -5.43 8.84 0.13
C PRO A 12 -4.58 7.60 -0.19
N GLY A 13 -5.19 6.41 -0.31
CA GLY A 13 -4.51 5.21 -0.77
C GLY A 13 -4.17 5.21 -2.26
N GLN A 14 -4.67 6.15 -3.06
CA GLN A 14 -4.43 6.21 -4.51
C GLN A 14 -4.81 4.91 -5.25
N PHE A 15 -5.93 4.28 -4.87
CA PHE A 15 -6.40 3.07 -5.53
C PHE A 15 -6.92 3.34 -6.94
N ILE A 16 -6.45 2.56 -7.93
CA ILE A 16 -7.09 2.55 -9.26
C ILE A 16 -8.53 1.99 -9.11
N PRO A 17 -9.56 2.61 -9.73
CA PRO A 17 -10.96 2.20 -9.56
C PRO A 17 -11.23 0.72 -9.85
N SER A 18 -10.60 0.14 -10.88
CA SER A 18 -10.74 -1.29 -11.20
C SER A 18 -10.14 -2.18 -10.10
N THR A 19 -8.97 -1.83 -9.57
CA THR A 19 -8.37 -2.53 -8.42
C THR A 19 -9.30 -2.44 -7.21
N TRP A 20 -9.86 -1.28 -6.90
CA TRP A 20 -10.79 -1.15 -5.78
C TRP A 20 -11.99 -2.09 -5.88
N GLN A 21 -12.58 -2.26 -7.07
CA GLN A 21 -13.70 -3.17 -7.24
C GLN A 21 -13.33 -4.63 -6.93
N LEU A 22 -12.11 -5.07 -7.26
CA LEU A 22 -11.62 -6.41 -6.93
C LEU A 22 -11.51 -6.66 -5.42
N TYR A 23 -11.23 -5.60 -4.64
CA TYR A 23 -11.00 -5.69 -3.20
C TYR A 23 -12.21 -5.27 -2.36
N LYS A 24 -13.25 -4.70 -2.98
CA LYS A 24 -14.36 -4.02 -2.30
C LYS A 24 -15.02 -4.89 -1.22
N GLU A 25 -15.30 -6.16 -1.51
CA GLU A 25 -15.95 -7.06 -0.55
C GLU A 25 -15.05 -7.37 0.65
N ARG A 26 -13.75 -7.65 0.42
CA ARG A 26 -12.79 -7.93 1.49
C ARG A 26 -12.51 -6.69 2.34
N ILE A 27 -12.49 -5.51 1.72
CA ILE A 27 -12.41 -4.22 2.43
C ILE A 27 -13.66 -4.04 3.30
N ALA A 28 -14.85 -4.21 2.75
CA ALA A 28 -16.11 -4.06 3.50
C ALA A 28 -16.17 -4.98 4.72
N ALA A 29 -15.78 -6.26 4.54
CA ALA A 29 -15.73 -7.24 5.63
C ALA A 29 -14.72 -6.85 6.72
N SER A 30 -13.56 -6.32 6.34
CA SER A 30 -12.49 -5.95 7.28
C SER A 30 -12.78 -4.64 8.01
N THR A 31 -13.46 -3.70 7.35
CA THR A 31 -13.72 -2.36 7.93
C THR A 31 -15.08 -2.26 8.60
N GLY A 32 -16.01 -3.16 8.30
CA GLY A 32 -17.41 -3.09 8.72
C GLY A 32 -18.25 -2.06 7.94
N GLN A 33 -17.71 -1.50 6.84
CA GLN A 33 -18.33 -0.43 6.08
C GLN A 33 -18.88 -0.93 4.74
N THR A 34 -20.19 -0.82 4.54
CA THR A 34 -20.88 -1.33 3.33
C THR A 34 -21.78 -0.25 2.71
N PRO A 35 -21.44 0.31 1.53
CA PRO A 35 -20.20 0.09 0.77
C PRO A 35 -19.00 0.78 1.44
N PRO A 36 -17.77 0.26 1.26
CA PRO A 36 -16.57 0.90 1.80
C PRO A 36 -16.30 2.22 1.05
N ASN A 37 -15.83 3.22 1.80
CA ASN A 37 -15.55 4.58 1.35
C ASN A 37 -14.03 4.75 1.13
N PRO A 38 -13.55 4.89 -0.11
CA PRO A 38 -12.11 5.06 -0.36
C PRO A 38 -11.55 6.40 0.13
N TRP A 39 -12.39 7.39 0.44
CA TRP A 39 -11.97 8.68 1.00
C TRP A 39 -11.96 8.72 2.54
N ASP A 40 -12.49 7.70 3.21
CA ASP A 40 -12.35 7.54 4.65
C ASP A 40 -10.92 7.06 4.97
N PRO A 41 -10.14 7.79 5.79
CA PRO A 41 -8.74 7.44 6.05
C PRO A 41 -8.56 6.03 6.62
N ARG A 42 -9.42 5.62 7.57
CA ARG A 42 -9.35 4.28 8.15
C ARG A 42 -9.57 3.21 7.09
N THR A 43 -10.60 3.35 6.26
CA THR A 43 -10.90 2.41 5.19
C THR A 43 -9.81 2.36 4.13
N ALA A 44 -9.24 3.50 3.76
CA ALA A 44 -8.12 3.56 2.83
C ALA A 44 -6.86 2.87 3.37
N THR A 45 -6.53 3.05 4.66
CA THR A 45 -5.42 2.33 5.31
C THR A 45 -5.65 0.83 5.30
N PHE A 46 -6.84 0.36 5.69
CA PHE A 46 -7.16 -1.07 5.65
C PHE A 46 -7.09 -1.63 4.23
N ALA A 47 -7.62 -0.90 3.24
CA ALA A 47 -7.52 -1.31 1.84
C ALA A 47 -6.06 -1.45 1.39
N ALA A 48 -5.20 -0.47 1.72
CA ALA A 48 -3.78 -0.52 1.40
C ALA A 48 -3.08 -1.72 2.07
N SER A 49 -3.32 -1.97 3.36
CA SER A 49 -2.78 -3.13 4.08
C SER A 49 -3.20 -4.45 3.45
N ILE A 50 -4.48 -4.55 3.06
CA ILE A 50 -5.04 -5.72 2.40
C ILE A 50 -4.35 -6.00 1.05
N LEU A 51 -4.08 -4.96 0.25
CA LEU A 51 -3.36 -5.12 -1.02
C LEU A 51 -1.88 -5.42 -0.80
N MET A 52 -1.25 -4.83 0.21
CA MET A 52 0.15 -5.11 0.57
C MET A 52 0.35 -6.57 0.98
N MET A 53 -0.59 -7.14 1.76
CA MET A 53 -0.58 -8.56 2.11
C MET A 53 -0.63 -9.46 0.87
N ASP A 54 -1.58 -9.23 -0.05
CA ASP A 54 -1.64 -10.01 -1.30
C ASP A 54 -0.39 -9.86 -2.17
N ASN A 55 0.27 -8.70 -2.08
CA ASN A 55 1.54 -8.46 -2.75
C ASN A 55 2.74 -9.13 -2.05
N GLY A 56 2.53 -9.84 -0.94
CA GLY A 56 3.51 -10.67 -0.24
C GLY A 56 4.12 -10.05 1.02
N ALA A 57 3.61 -8.90 1.49
CA ALA A 57 4.10 -8.29 2.73
C ALA A 57 3.78 -9.13 3.98
N ASP A 58 2.83 -10.05 3.89
CA ASP A 58 2.44 -11.00 4.95
C ASP A 58 3.55 -11.99 5.34
N GLN A 59 4.59 -12.14 4.51
CA GLN A 59 5.80 -12.90 4.86
C GLN A 59 6.70 -12.17 5.87
N GLN A 60 6.45 -10.89 6.14
CA GLN A 60 7.11 -10.11 7.19
C GLN A 60 8.64 -10.12 7.10
N THR A 61 9.17 -10.06 5.88
CA THR A 61 10.60 -9.82 5.65
C THR A 61 10.78 -8.50 4.93
N ARG A 62 11.88 -7.81 5.23
CA ARG A 62 12.23 -6.54 4.56
C ARG A 62 12.23 -6.65 3.03
N ALA A 63 12.68 -7.79 2.50
CA ALA A 63 12.71 -8.04 1.06
C ALA A 63 11.30 -8.18 0.46
N THR A 64 10.40 -8.90 1.14
CA THR A 64 9.03 -9.12 0.67
C THR A 64 8.16 -7.87 0.83
N GLU A 65 8.37 -7.09 1.89
CA GLU A 65 7.73 -5.79 2.08
C GLU A 65 8.13 -4.78 1.00
N ARG A 66 9.43 -4.70 0.71
CA ARG A 66 9.94 -3.87 -0.40
C ARG A 66 9.36 -4.31 -1.74
N LEU A 67 9.32 -5.61 -1.99
CA LEU A 67 8.70 -6.15 -3.21
C LEU A 67 7.21 -5.84 -3.28
N ALA A 68 6.50 -5.90 -2.14
CA ALA A 68 5.09 -5.59 -2.08
C ALA A 68 4.82 -4.11 -2.40
N ALA A 69 5.66 -3.19 -1.91
CA ALA A 69 5.62 -1.77 -2.26
C ALA A 69 5.83 -1.55 -3.77
N LEU A 70 6.80 -2.24 -4.38
CA LEU A 70 7.03 -2.17 -5.82
C LEU A 70 5.83 -2.69 -6.63
N ARG A 71 5.18 -3.77 -6.17
CA ARG A 71 3.96 -4.32 -6.77
C ARG A 71 2.78 -3.36 -6.60
N TYR A 72 2.69 -2.65 -5.48
CA TYR A 72 1.68 -1.62 -5.24
C TYR A 72 1.77 -0.50 -6.28
N LEU A 73 2.97 0.02 -6.52
CA LEU A 73 3.18 1.10 -7.49
C LEU A 73 3.08 0.64 -8.95
N ALA A 74 3.80 -0.42 -9.31
CA ALA A 74 4.08 -0.76 -10.71
C ALA A 74 3.32 -1.99 -11.22
N GLY A 75 2.62 -2.69 -10.32
CA GLY A 75 2.01 -3.99 -10.60
C GLY A 75 3.03 -5.13 -10.72
N TRP A 76 2.53 -6.36 -10.68
CA TRP A 76 3.35 -7.59 -10.65
C TRP A 76 4.33 -7.71 -11.82
N LYS A 77 3.89 -7.37 -13.03
CA LYS A 77 4.69 -7.49 -14.26
C LYS A 77 5.92 -6.57 -14.26
N ASN A 78 5.86 -5.45 -13.55
CA ASN A 78 6.89 -4.41 -13.61
C ASN A 78 7.69 -4.28 -12.32
N ALA A 79 7.36 -5.01 -11.26
CA ALA A 79 7.98 -4.89 -9.94
C ALA A 79 9.50 -5.20 -9.93
N THR A 80 10.02 -5.88 -10.96
CA THR A 80 11.45 -6.18 -11.11
C THR A 80 12.20 -5.16 -11.96
N LYS A 81 11.52 -4.17 -12.56
CA LYS A 81 12.16 -3.16 -13.38
C LYS A 81 12.89 -2.16 -12.49
N SER A 82 14.18 -1.97 -12.74
CA SER A 82 15.03 -1.02 -12.01
C SER A 82 14.49 0.41 -12.00
N ALA A 83 13.74 0.80 -13.04
CA ALA A 83 13.10 2.11 -13.15
C ALA A 83 12.15 2.45 -11.98
N TYR A 84 11.62 1.46 -11.25
CA TYR A 84 10.73 1.68 -10.09
C TYR A 84 11.40 1.44 -8.73
N SER A 85 12.66 1.00 -8.71
CA SER A 85 13.38 0.63 -7.48
C SER A 85 13.32 1.73 -6.41
N PHE A 86 13.44 2.99 -6.83
CA PHE A 86 13.35 4.17 -5.97
C PHE A 86 12.12 4.15 -5.05
N TYR A 87 10.95 3.71 -5.54
CA TYR A 87 9.73 3.73 -4.73
C TYR A 87 9.77 2.68 -3.61
N GLY A 88 10.29 1.49 -3.92
CA GLY A 88 10.51 0.48 -2.89
C GLY A 88 11.51 0.96 -1.85
N ASP A 89 12.58 1.62 -2.27
CA ASP A 89 13.60 2.15 -1.36
C ASP A 89 13.06 3.26 -0.47
N ASP A 90 12.36 4.25 -1.06
CA ASP A 90 11.72 5.36 -0.33
C ASP A 90 10.69 4.84 0.71
N VAL A 91 9.89 3.82 0.35
CA VAL A 91 8.92 3.21 1.28
C VAL A 91 9.62 2.51 2.44
N MET A 92 10.72 1.79 2.19
CA MET A 92 11.45 1.13 3.27
C MET A 92 12.20 2.13 4.16
N GLU A 93 12.66 3.26 3.62
CA GLU A 93 13.23 4.35 4.42
C GLU A 93 12.18 4.94 5.37
N LEU A 94 10.96 5.19 4.89
CA LEU A 94 9.85 5.63 5.73
C LEU A 94 9.49 4.58 6.79
N ALA A 95 9.48 3.30 6.43
CA ALA A 95 9.22 2.22 7.38
C ALA A 95 10.27 2.20 8.51
N ASP A 96 11.56 2.38 8.19
CA ASP A 96 12.62 2.45 9.19
C ASP A 96 12.44 3.67 10.11
N GLN A 97 12.09 4.83 9.55
CA GLN A 97 11.82 6.04 10.35
C GLN A 97 10.65 5.83 11.32
N PHE A 98 9.56 5.19 10.86
CA PHE A 98 8.44 4.87 11.74
C PHE A 98 8.80 3.83 12.79
N GLN A 99 9.59 2.80 12.44
CA GLN A 99 10.05 1.81 13.41
C GLN A 99 10.89 2.47 14.52
N GLN A 100 11.81 3.37 14.17
CA GLN A 100 12.59 4.12 15.15
C GLN A 100 11.71 4.96 16.08
N GLN A 101 10.63 5.56 15.57
CA GLN A 101 9.68 6.30 16.39
C GLN A 101 8.89 5.38 17.33
N ILE A 102 8.50 4.19 16.87
CA ILE A 102 7.82 3.18 17.68
C ILE A 102 8.75 2.68 18.80
N ASP A 103 10.02 2.42 18.48
CA ASP A 103 11.01 1.95 19.46
C ASP A 103 11.21 2.98 20.59
N VAL A 104 11.15 4.28 20.29
CA VAL A 104 11.20 5.36 21.30
C VAL A 104 9.99 5.33 22.24
N LEU A 105 8.82 4.90 21.75
CA LEU A 105 7.60 4.80 22.56
C LEU A 105 7.57 3.53 23.44
N GLY A 106 8.61 2.71 23.39
CA GLY A 106 8.78 1.56 24.26
C GLY A 106 8.28 0.23 23.69
N GLY A 107 8.01 0.17 22.38
CA GLY A 107 7.81 -1.08 21.62
C GLY A 107 6.71 -2.00 22.12
#